data_AF-A0AAJ5W164-F1
#
_entry.id   AF-A0AAJ5W164-F1
#
_cell.length_a   1.000
_cell.length_b   1.000
_cell.length_c   1.000
_cell.angle_alpha   90.00
_cell.angle_beta   90.00
_cell.angle_gamma   90.00
#
_symmetry.space_group_name_H-M   'P 1'
#
loop_
_entity.id
_entity.type
_entity.pdbx_description
1 polymer ?
#
loop_
_entity_poly.entity_id
_entity_poly.type
_entity_poly.pdbx_seq_one_letter_code
_entity_poly.pdbx_strand_id
1 'polypeptide(L)'
;MRKRARTRAATGSKYERQNALSARGVLSRQVSAQRIPSGFPPEVAVAGKTGTLEGIRNEASVVTYPDGRSIAIAVFTRSLDIRARNPEADRALGEVARLAAEAIRLS
;
A
#
# COMPACT_ATOMS: atom_id res chain seq x y z
N MET A 1 20.91 5.14 36.60
CA MET A 1 20.17 6.13 35.79
C MET A 1 19.68 5.45 34.49
N ARG A 2 18.42 4.99 34.44
CA ARG A 2 17.86 4.24 33.29
C ARG A 2 17.04 5.18 32.40
N LYS A 3 17.51 5.50 31.19
CA LYS A 3 16.73 6.25 30.19
C LYS A 3 15.66 5.32 29.60
N ARG A 4 14.38 5.59 29.89
CA ARG A 4 13.24 4.93 29.23
C ARG A 4 13.11 5.50 27.80
N ALA A 5 13.20 4.63 26.80
CA ALA A 5 12.80 4.94 25.43
C ALA A 5 11.28 5.14 25.43
N ARG A 6 10.82 6.37 25.12
CA ARG A 6 9.40 6.65 24.91
C ARG A 6 9.11 6.39 23.43
N THR A 7 8.38 5.32 23.15
CA THR A 7 7.72 5.11 21.86
C THR A 7 6.67 6.20 21.71
N ARG A 8 6.99 7.29 21.01
CA ARG A 8 5.99 8.28 20.58
C ARG A 8 5.23 7.67 19.41
N ALA A 9 3.97 7.30 19.62
CA ALA A 9 3.02 7.22 18.53
C ALA A 9 2.95 8.62 17.91
N ALA A 10 3.40 8.77 16.67
CA ALA A 10 3.30 10.01 15.92
C ALA A 10 1.83 10.20 15.50
N THR A 11 0.98 10.65 16.42
CA THR A 11 -0.28 11.27 16.03
C THR A 11 0.03 12.60 15.38
N GLY A 12 0.10 12.60 14.04
CA GLY A 12 0.35 13.82 13.25
C GLY A 12 -0.63 14.94 13.61
N SER A 13 -0.15 16.17 13.45
CA SER A 13 -0.91 17.41 13.66
C SER A 13 -2.21 17.43 12.84
N LYS A 14 -3.14 18.31 13.21
CA LYS A 14 -4.40 18.52 12.46
C LYS A 14 -4.13 18.72 10.95
N TYR A 15 -3.07 19.47 10.62
CA TYR A 15 -2.65 19.73 9.24
C TYR A 15 -2.13 18.47 8.54
N GLU A 16 -1.30 17.67 9.19
CA GLU A 16 -0.76 16.42 8.61
C GLU A 16 -1.86 15.39 8.37
N ARG A 17 -2.84 15.28 9.28
CA ARG A 17 -4.01 14.42 9.09
C ARG A 17 -4.87 14.87 7.92
N GLN A 18 -5.11 16.17 7.79
CA GLN A 18 -5.86 16.73 6.67
C GLN A 18 -5.15 16.44 5.35
N ASN A 19 -3.83 16.62 5.30
CA ASN A 19 -3.03 16.32 4.10
C ASN A 19 -3.08 14.84 3.74
N ALA A 20 -2.95 13.93 4.72
CA ALA A 20 -3.03 12.49 4.50
C ALA A 20 -4.41 12.07 3.98
N LEU A 21 -5.50 12.65 4.52
CA LEU A 21 -6.86 12.40 4.04
C LEU A 21 -7.06 12.90 2.61
N SER A 22 -6.59 14.12 2.30
CA SER A 22 -6.65 14.69 0.96
C SER A 22 -5.85 13.84 -0.05
N ALA A 23 -4.62 13.44 0.30
CA ALA A 23 -3.80 12.57 -0.53
C ALA A 23 -4.50 11.21 -0.77
N ARG A 24 -5.06 10.60 0.27
CA ARG A 24 -5.81 9.33 0.13
C ARG A 24 -7.04 9.48 -0.75
N GLY A 25 -7.75 10.60 -0.68
CA GLY A 25 -8.89 10.89 -1.55
C GLY A 25 -8.53 11.14 -3.01
N VAL A 26 -7.31 11.61 -3.30
CA VAL A 26 -6.79 11.68 -4.67
C VAL A 26 -6.34 10.30 -5.14
N LEU A 27 -5.58 9.57 -4.32
CA LEU A 27 -5.04 8.26 -4.65
C LEU A 27 -6.11 7.16 -4.77
N SER A 28 -7.25 7.30 -4.09
CA SER A 28 -8.39 6.38 -4.22
C SER A 28 -9.10 6.48 -5.58
N ARG A 29 -8.81 7.51 -6.37
CA ARG A 29 -9.38 7.71 -7.71
C ARG A 29 -8.56 7.04 -8.82
N GLN A 30 -7.51 6.30 -8.48
CA GLN A 30 -6.79 5.52 -9.49
C GLN A 30 -7.73 4.48 -10.10
N VAL A 31 -7.83 4.46 -11.44
CA VAL A 31 -8.77 3.60 -12.19
C VAL A 31 -8.19 2.19 -12.44
N SER A 32 -6.97 1.91 -11.97
CA SER A 32 -6.30 0.63 -12.21
C SER A 32 -6.67 -0.40 -11.14
N ALA A 33 -7.29 -1.51 -11.55
CA ALA A 33 -7.52 -2.68 -10.70
C ALA A 33 -6.34 -3.67 -10.68
N GLN A 34 -5.22 -3.34 -11.34
CA GLN A 34 -4.01 -4.17 -11.38
C GLN A 34 -3.11 -3.88 -10.18
N ARG A 35 -2.23 -4.83 -9.81
CA ARG A 35 -1.26 -4.76 -8.69
C ARG A 35 -1.90 -4.88 -7.30
N ILE A 36 -1.57 -4.02 -6.33
CA ILE A 36 -2.05 -4.16 -4.95
C ILE A 36 -3.58 -4.28 -4.88
N PRO A 37 -4.40 -3.47 -5.58
CA PRO A 37 -5.85 -3.62 -5.60
C PRO A 37 -6.33 -5.04 -5.98
N SER A 38 -5.59 -5.75 -6.84
CA SER A 38 -5.98 -7.10 -7.28
C SER A 38 -5.87 -8.17 -6.20
N GLY A 39 -5.17 -7.89 -5.09
CA GLY A 39 -5.03 -8.80 -3.96
C GLY A 39 -6.17 -8.72 -2.94
N PHE A 40 -7.08 -7.76 -3.07
CA PHE A 40 -8.12 -7.48 -2.08
C PHE A 40 -9.53 -7.60 -2.66
N PRO A 41 -10.52 -8.00 -1.85
CA PRO A 41 -11.90 -8.04 -2.30
C PRO A 41 -12.49 -6.62 -2.47
N PRO A 42 -13.56 -6.44 -3.25
CA PRO A 42 -14.07 -5.11 -3.65
C PRO A 42 -14.47 -4.17 -2.51
N GLU A 43 -14.83 -4.70 -1.35
CA GLU A 43 -15.20 -3.94 -0.15
C GLU A 43 -14.00 -3.29 0.56
N VAL A 44 -12.78 -3.67 0.19
CA VAL A 44 -11.55 -3.09 0.72
C VAL A 44 -11.10 -1.93 -0.15
N ALA A 45 -11.08 -0.73 0.42
CA ALA A 45 -10.65 0.46 -0.29
C ALA A 45 -9.11 0.52 -0.35
N VAL A 46 -8.57 0.61 -1.57
CA VAL A 46 -7.13 0.73 -1.81
C VAL A 46 -6.81 2.07 -2.45
N ALA A 47 -6.02 2.88 -1.75
CA ALA A 47 -5.56 4.17 -2.25
C ALA A 47 -4.04 4.15 -2.33
N GLY A 48 -3.51 4.20 -3.55
CA GLY A 48 -2.08 3.98 -3.77
C GLY A 48 -1.51 4.67 -4.99
N LYS A 49 -0.19 4.56 -5.10
CA LYS A 49 0.57 5.07 -6.22
C LYS A 49 1.46 3.99 -6.80
N THR A 50 1.36 3.81 -8.10
CA THR A 50 2.21 2.92 -8.88
C THR A 50 3.50 3.62 -9.32
N GLY A 51 4.59 2.86 -9.37
CA GLY A 51 5.85 3.21 -10.00
C GLY A 51 6.31 2.11 -10.96
N THR A 52 6.88 2.51 -12.09
CA THR A 52 7.46 1.60 -13.09
C THR A 52 8.71 2.26 -13.68
N LEU A 53 9.82 1.52 -13.69
CA LEU A 53 11.10 1.86 -14.30
C LEU A 53 11.65 0.58 -14.95
N GLU A 54 12.63 0.66 -15.85
CA GLU A 54 13.22 -0.51 -16.53
C GLU A 54 13.59 -1.63 -15.53
N GLY A 55 12.87 -2.77 -15.64
CA GLY A 55 13.06 -3.92 -14.75
C GLY A 55 12.61 -3.72 -13.29
N ILE A 56 12.00 -2.59 -12.93
CA ILE A 56 11.50 -2.30 -11.57
C ILE A 56 10.01 -1.93 -11.61
N ARG A 57 9.21 -2.59 -10.76
CA ARG A 57 7.80 -2.23 -10.56
C ARG A 57 7.49 -2.17 -9.08
N ASN A 58 6.78 -1.13 -8.68
CA ASN A 58 6.33 -1.00 -7.30
C ASN A 58 4.91 -0.45 -7.21
N GLU A 59 4.35 -0.62 -6.03
CA GLU A 59 3.19 0.14 -5.61
C GLU A 59 3.25 0.36 -4.10
N ALA A 60 2.89 1.57 -3.67
CA ALA A 60 2.70 1.92 -2.27
C ALA A 60 1.25 2.37 -2.06
N SER A 61 0.55 1.71 -1.14
CA SER A 61 -0.90 1.84 -0.96
C SER A 61 -1.30 1.82 0.51
N VAL A 62 -2.38 2.54 0.83
CA VAL A 62 -3.13 2.41 2.07
C VAL A 62 -4.36 1.56 1.79
N VAL A 63 -4.45 0.42 2.47
CA VAL A 63 -5.56 -0.54 2.39
C VAL A 63 -6.48 -0.30 3.58
N THR A 64 -7.75 0.03 3.33
CA THR A 64 -8.75 0.35 4.35
C THR A 64 -9.88 -0.67 4.30
N TYR A 65 -10.08 -1.40 5.39
CA TYR A 65 -11.13 -2.42 5.52
C TYR A 65 -12.48 -1.80 5.88
N PRO A 66 -13.60 -2.53 5.70
CA PRO A 66 -14.94 -2.04 6.05
C PRO A 66 -15.10 -1.62 7.52
N ASP A 67 -14.33 -2.22 8.42
CA ASP A 67 -14.29 -1.87 9.84
C ASP A 67 -13.49 -0.59 10.15
N GLY A 68 -12.97 0.09 9.12
CA GLY A 68 -12.20 1.32 9.22
C GLY A 68 -10.70 1.13 9.52
N ARG A 69 -10.25 -0.10 9.83
CA ARG A 69 -8.81 -0.36 10.05
C ARG A 69 -8.04 -0.16 8.74
N SER A 70 -6.90 0.50 8.84
CA SER A 70 -6.04 0.82 7.70
C SER A 70 -4.64 0.25 7.88
N ILE A 71 -4.07 -0.30 6.81
CA ILE A 71 -2.68 -0.80 6.76
C ILE A 71 -1.98 -0.13 5.58
N ALA A 72 -0.78 0.40 5.81
CA ALA A 72 0.09 0.89 4.74
C ALA A 72 0.98 -0.25 4.24
N ILE A 73 1.03 -0.46 2.93
CA ILE A 73 1.76 -1.54 2.28
C ILE A 73 2.56 -0.96 1.12
N ALA A 74 3.82 -1.33 1.01
CA ALA A 74 4.65 -1.02 -0.15
C ALA A 74 5.32 -2.30 -0.64
N VAL A 75 5.15 -2.61 -1.92
CA VAL A 75 5.73 -3.79 -2.56
C VAL A 75 6.59 -3.35 -3.74
N PHE A 76 7.79 -3.90 -3.83
CA PHE A 76 8.76 -3.65 -4.90
C PHE A 76 9.13 -4.98 -5.53
N THR A 77 9.19 -5.00 -6.86
CA THR A 77 9.65 -6.16 -7.63
C THR A 77 10.76 -5.70 -8.57
N ARG A 78 11.68 -6.64 -8.84
CA ARG A 78 12.74 -6.50 -9.83
C ARG A 78 12.67 -7.69 -10.78
N SER A 79 12.80 -7.44 -12.08
CA SER A 79 12.82 -8.47 -13.12
C SER A 79 13.85 -8.12 -14.19
N LEU A 80 14.41 -9.14 -14.83
CA LEU A 80 15.19 -8.99 -16.06
C LEU A 80 14.28 -8.72 -17.28
N ASP A 81 12.98 -8.98 -17.14
CA ASP A 81 11.97 -8.66 -18.13
C ASP A 81 11.62 -7.17 -18.08
N ILE A 82 12.08 -6.42 -19.09
CA ILE A 82 11.90 -4.97 -19.22
C ILE A 82 10.61 -4.58 -19.96
N ARG A 83 9.73 -5.53 -20.28
CA ARG A 83 8.47 -5.22 -20.97
C ARG A 83 7.63 -4.23 -20.16
N ALA A 84 7.09 -3.24 -20.87
CA ALA A 84 6.21 -2.21 -20.30
C ALA A 84 4.93 -2.79 -19.68
N ARG A 85 4.46 -3.95 -20.16
CA ARG A 85 3.40 -4.74 -19.54
C ARG A 85 3.97 -6.07 -19.04
N ASN A 86 3.74 -6.36 -17.77
CA ASN A 86 4.10 -7.63 -17.16
C ASN A 86 2.99 -8.05 -16.18
N PRO A 87 1.92 -8.71 -16.68
CA PRO A 87 0.78 -9.10 -15.85
C PRO A 87 1.15 -10.08 -14.73
N GLU A 88 2.20 -10.88 -14.91
CA GLU A 88 2.66 -11.81 -13.90
C GLU A 88 3.29 -11.07 -12.71
N ALA A 89 4.16 -10.11 -12.97
CA ALA A 89 4.72 -9.23 -11.94
C ALA A 89 3.63 -8.37 -11.27
N ASP A 90 2.65 -7.89 -12.05
CA ASP A 90 1.52 -7.13 -11.50
C ASP A 90 0.64 -8.02 -10.59
N ARG A 91 0.42 -9.30 -10.92
CA ARG A 91 -0.26 -10.25 -10.00
C ARG A 91 0.55 -10.53 -8.73
N ALA A 92 1.87 -10.73 -8.87
CA ALA A 92 2.74 -10.97 -7.72
C ALA A 92 2.71 -9.81 -6.71
N LEU A 93 2.62 -8.57 -7.18
CA LEU A 93 2.43 -7.38 -6.32
C LEU A 93 1.15 -7.48 -5.48
N GLY A 94 0.03 -7.90 -6.07
CA GLY A 94 -1.24 -8.08 -5.37
C GLY A 94 -1.20 -9.22 -4.35
N GLU A 95 -0.65 -10.37 -4.74
CA GLU A 95 -0.54 -11.54 -3.87
C GLU A 95 0.32 -11.25 -2.63
N VAL A 96 1.50 -10.66 -2.82
CA VAL A 96 2.40 -10.29 -1.72
C VAL A 96 1.74 -9.27 -0.79
N ALA A 97 1.00 -8.30 -1.32
CA ALA A 97 0.28 -7.33 -0.51
C ALA A 97 -0.82 -7.98 0.35
N ARG A 98 -1.59 -8.92 -0.21
CA ARG A 98 -2.60 -9.68 0.54
C ARG A 98 -1.96 -10.47 1.68
N LEU A 99 -0.91 -11.24 1.38
CA LEU A 99 -0.19 -12.05 2.38
C LEU A 99 0.40 -11.19 3.51
N ALA A 100 0.99 -10.05 3.16
CA ALA A 100 1.51 -9.11 4.16
C ALA A 100 0.39 -8.54 5.05
N ALA A 101 -0.75 -8.18 4.46
CA ALA A 101 -1.90 -7.67 5.22
C ALA A 101 -2.49 -8.73 6.17
N GLU A 102 -2.57 -9.98 5.72
CA GLU A 102 -3.04 -11.11 6.54
C GLU A 102 -2.10 -11.36 7.71
N ALA A 103 -0.78 -11.40 7.48
CA ALA A 103 0.21 -11.59 8.53
C ALA A 103 0.13 -10.51 9.62
N ILE A 104 -0.09 -9.24 9.24
CA ILE A 104 -0.26 -8.12 10.17
C ILE A 104 -1.60 -8.18 10.91
N ARG A 105 -2.67 -8.69 10.29
CA ARG A 105 -3.99 -8.79 10.96
C ARG A 105 -4.07 -9.93 11.97
N LEU A 106 -3.19 -10.91 11.87
CA LEU A 106 -3.10 -12.06 12.77
C LEU A 106 -2.09 -11.87 13.92
N SER A 107 -1.30 -10.79 13.91
CA SER A 107 -0.35 -10.42 14.98
C SER A 107 -1.00 -9.63 16.10
#